data_AF-A0A9P9AQD2-F1
#
_entry.id   AF-A0A9P9AQD2-F1
#
_cell.length_a   1.000
_cell.length_b   1.000
_cell.length_c   1.000
_cell.angle_alpha   90.00
_cell.angle_beta   90.00
_cell.angle_gamma   90.00
#
_symmetry.space_group_name_H-M   'P 1'
#
loop_
_entity.id
_entity.type
_entity.pdbx_description
1 polymer ?
#
loop_
_entity_poly.entity_id
_entity_poly.type
_entity_poly.pdbx_seq_one_letter_code
_entity_poly.pdbx_strand_id
1 'polypeptide(L)'
;MKGEVSVGPDATQWNGSLCVDNLRDDKNRAVPVKKYLAVAFKSPADVQPQDFQLVTNPWRPIQPEVDSVRVDPWTFAVTARWMMDGGYTLSPHDAISININGDLMRELSLVKRSFRVAADRFPEERDLLKA
;
A
#
# COMPACT_ATOMS: atom_id res chain seq x y z
N MET A 1 -1.06 -8.12 -10.15
CA MET A 1 0.28 -7.94 -9.55
C MET A 1 0.19 -8.29 -8.09
N LYS A 2 1.33 -8.61 -7.48
CA LYS A 2 1.44 -9.05 -6.08
C LYS A 2 2.53 -8.24 -5.40
N GLY A 3 2.41 -8.11 -4.09
CA GLY A 3 3.44 -7.60 -3.20
C GLY A 3 3.43 -8.44 -1.92
N GLU A 4 4.58 -8.55 -1.27
CA GLU A 4 4.70 -9.20 0.03
C GLU A 4 4.51 -8.16 1.11
N VAL A 5 3.55 -8.40 1.99
CA VAL A 5 3.16 -7.46 3.05
C VAL A 5 3.79 -7.92 4.37
N SER A 6 4.48 -7.02 5.06
CA SER A 6 5.13 -7.27 6.35
C SER A 6 5.00 -6.07 7.28
N VAL A 7 5.33 -6.26 8.55
CA VAL A 7 5.38 -5.18 9.55
C VAL A 7 6.84 -4.83 9.78
N GLY A 8 7.15 -3.54 9.83
CA GLY A 8 8.47 -3.03 10.15
C GLY A 8 8.93 -3.45 11.56
N PRO A 9 10.24 -3.48 11.82
CA PRO A 9 10.82 -4.04 13.04
C PRO A 9 10.43 -3.31 14.34
N ASP A 10 10.03 -2.03 14.26
CA ASP A 10 9.79 -1.16 15.42
C ASP A 10 8.29 -0.94 15.72
N ALA A 11 7.41 -1.83 15.23
CA ALA A 11 5.99 -1.71 15.50
C ALA A 11 5.66 -1.95 16.98
N THR A 12 4.73 -1.14 17.49
CA THR A 12 4.20 -1.16 18.84
C THR A 12 2.67 -1.31 18.80
N GLN A 13 2.02 -1.38 19.97
CA GLN A 13 0.55 -1.36 20.05
C GLN A 13 -0.06 -0.01 19.63
N TRP A 14 0.76 1.02 19.39
CA TRP A 14 0.30 2.38 19.07
C TRP A 14 0.59 2.78 17.64
N ASN A 15 1.68 2.28 17.06
CA ASN A 15 2.10 2.62 15.71
C ASN A 15 2.99 1.54 15.10
N GLY A 16 3.12 1.55 13.79
CA GLY A 16 4.14 0.81 13.07
C GLY A 16 4.14 1.14 11.59
N SER A 17 5.08 0.56 10.84
CA SER A 17 5.12 0.69 9.39
C SER A 17 4.68 -0.61 8.73
N LEU A 18 3.76 -0.53 7.78
CA LEU A 18 3.45 -1.59 6.85
C LEU A 18 4.44 -1.51 5.69
N CYS A 19 5.21 -2.58 5.48
CA CYS A 19 6.14 -2.69 4.37
C CYS A 19 5.53 -3.57 3.29
N VAL A 20 5.60 -3.12 2.04
CA VAL A 20 5.18 -3.88 0.87
C VAL A 20 6.32 -3.92 -0.13
N ASP A 21 6.90 -5.10 -0.31
CA ASP A 21 8.06 -5.31 -1.18
C ASP A 21 7.79 -6.40 -2.22
N ASN A 22 8.81 -6.71 -3.01
CA ASN A 22 8.79 -7.76 -4.03
C ASN A 22 7.61 -7.60 -5.01
N LEU A 23 7.37 -6.35 -5.44
CA LEU A 23 6.28 -5.96 -6.33
C LEU A 23 6.49 -6.56 -7.73
N ARG A 24 5.61 -7.50 -8.11
CA ARG A 24 5.77 -8.31 -9.33
C ARG A 24 4.46 -8.68 -10.00
N ASP A 25 4.52 -9.00 -11.29
CA ASP A 25 3.37 -9.57 -12.01
C ASP A 25 3.14 -11.04 -11.62
N ASP A 26 2.06 -11.65 -12.13
CA ASP A 26 1.73 -13.05 -11.81
C ASP A 26 2.74 -14.06 -12.38
N LYS A 27 3.69 -13.60 -13.19
CA LYS A 27 4.81 -14.37 -13.75
C LYS A 27 6.15 -14.03 -13.06
N ASN A 28 6.12 -13.36 -11.90
CA ASN A 28 7.28 -12.92 -11.13
C ASN A 28 8.21 -11.95 -11.89
N ARG A 29 7.67 -11.11 -12.78
CA ARG A 29 8.44 -10.11 -13.52
C ARG A 29 8.21 -8.69 -13.00
N ALA A 30 9.15 -7.81 -13.31
CA ALA A 30 9.02 -6.37 -13.09
C ALA A 30 7.73 -5.81 -13.71
N VAL A 31 7.10 -4.84 -13.05
CA VAL A 31 5.77 -4.33 -13.42
C VAL A 31 5.90 -2.94 -14.04
N PRO A 32 5.62 -2.77 -15.35
CA PRO A 32 5.54 -1.45 -15.94
C PRO A 32 4.30 -0.71 -15.43
N VAL A 33 4.50 0.51 -14.96
CA VAL A 33 3.47 1.47 -14.54
C VAL A 33 3.53 2.66 -15.49
N LYS A 34 2.45 2.94 -16.22
CA LYS A 34 2.44 3.99 -17.25
C LYS A 34 1.90 5.33 -16.76
N LYS A 35 0.97 5.29 -15.80
CA LYS A 35 0.21 6.44 -15.31
C LYS A 35 0.27 6.52 -13.80
N TYR A 36 -0.09 5.44 -13.10
CA TYR A 36 -0.12 5.46 -11.63
C TYR A 36 -0.05 4.07 -11.01
N LEU A 37 0.53 4.03 -9.81
CA LEU A 37 0.47 2.86 -8.93
C LEU A 37 -0.62 3.10 -7.90
N ALA A 38 -1.55 2.18 -7.75
CA ALA A 38 -2.64 2.26 -6.77
C ALA A 38 -2.58 1.13 -5.76
N VAL A 39 -2.94 1.44 -4.52
CA VAL A 39 -3.12 0.48 -3.44
C VAL A 39 -4.48 0.66 -2.78
N ALA A 40 -4.99 -0.41 -2.19
CA ALA A 40 -6.18 -0.39 -1.36
C ALA A 40 -6.04 -1.41 -0.22
N PHE A 41 -6.44 -1.05 1.00
CA PHE A 41 -6.37 -1.94 2.15
C PHE A 41 -7.29 -1.46 3.29
N LYS A 42 -7.58 -2.34 4.25
CA LYS A 42 -8.21 -1.98 5.52
C LYS A 42 -7.13 -1.63 6.54
N SER A 43 -7.34 -0.56 7.31
CA SER A 43 -6.42 -0.05 8.31
C SER A 43 -7.12 0.12 9.67
N PRO A 44 -6.45 -0.13 10.81
CA PRO A 44 -7.00 0.14 12.13
C PRO A 44 -7.06 1.64 12.48
N ALA A 45 -6.43 2.47 11.67
CA ALA A 45 -6.35 3.91 11.88
C ALA A 45 -6.49 4.65 10.56
N ASP A 46 -6.86 5.92 10.65
CA ASP A 46 -6.82 6.84 9.53
C ASP A 46 -5.39 6.97 9.00
N VAL A 47 -5.24 7.07 7.68
CA VAL A 47 -3.93 7.16 7.00
C VAL A 47 -3.94 8.37 6.07
N GLN A 48 -2.89 9.17 6.14
CA GLN A 48 -2.76 10.43 5.44
C GLN A 48 -1.66 10.37 4.37
N PRO A 49 -1.66 11.26 3.36
CA PRO A 49 -0.64 11.26 2.31
C PRO A 49 0.83 11.21 2.80
N GLN A 50 1.14 11.90 3.90
CA GLN A 50 2.48 11.92 4.50
C GLN A 50 2.92 10.60 5.14
N ASP A 51 1.98 9.70 5.42
CA ASP A 51 2.28 8.39 6.01
C ASP A 51 2.83 7.41 4.97
N PHE A 52 2.64 7.71 3.69
CA PHE A 52 3.05 6.88 2.58
C PHE A 52 4.43 7.29 2.05
N GLN A 53 5.28 6.30 1.83
CA GLN A 53 6.56 6.44 1.16
C GLN A 53 6.68 5.37 0.09
N LEU A 54 7.02 5.79 -1.14
CA LEU A 54 7.40 4.88 -2.20
C LEU A 54 8.92 4.97 -2.41
N VAL A 55 9.62 3.89 -2.08
CA VAL A 55 11.05 3.75 -2.30
C VAL A 55 11.27 3.19 -3.70
N THR A 56 11.82 4.02 -4.57
CA THR A 56 12.18 3.69 -5.96
C THR A 56 13.68 3.79 -6.17
N ASN A 57 14.21 3.03 -7.13
CA ASN A 57 15.60 3.15 -7.57
C ASN A 57 15.70 3.25 -9.11
N PRO A 58 16.06 4.42 -9.67
CA PRO A 58 16.45 5.65 -8.99
C PRO A 58 15.29 6.32 -8.25
N TRP A 59 15.60 7.02 -7.15
CA TRP A 59 14.60 7.73 -6.35
C TRP A 59 13.83 8.76 -7.17
N ARG A 60 12.51 8.77 -6.99
CA ARG A 60 11.62 9.79 -7.55
C ARG A 60 10.80 10.47 -6.45
N PRO A 61 10.69 11.81 -6.46
CA PRO A 61 9.79 12.54 -5.57
C PRO A 61 8.36 12.34 -6.05
N ILE A 62 7.64 11.37 -5.48
CA ILE A 62 6.24 11.10 -5.84
C ILE A 62 5.42 11.09 -4.56
N GLN A 63 4.46 12.01 -4.49
CA GLN A 63 3.51 12.07 -3.38
C GLN A 63 2.21 11.35 -3.78
N PRO A 64 1.64 10.53 -2.90
CA PRO A 64 0.36 9.90 -3.19
C PRO A 64 -0.80 10.84 -2.96
N GLU A 65 -1.86 10.62 -3.72
CA GLU A 65 -3.20 11.02 -3.32
C GLU A 65 -3.81 9.87 -2.49
N VAL A 66 -4.47 10.20 -1.39
CA VAL A 66 -5.02 9.23 -0.44
C VAL A 66 -6.47 9.58 -0.15
N ASP A 67 -7.32 8.55 -0.11
CA ASP A 67 -8.66 8.59 0.47
C ASP A 67 -8.75 7.54 1.57
N SER A 68 -9.25 7.93 2.74
CA SER A 68 -9.33 7.10 3.93
C SER A 68 -10.69 7.33 4.58
N VAL A 69 -11.55 6.31 4.49
CA VAL A 69 -12.94 6.39 4.94
C VAL A 69 -13.16 5.39 6.06
N ARG A 70 -13.68 5.86 7.18
CA ARG A 70 -14.07 4.97 8.28
C ARG A 70 -15.27 4.11 7.85
N VAL A 71 -15.11 2.77 7.92
CA VAL A 71 -16.16 1.82 7.53
C VAL A 71 -16.85 1.16 8.73
N ASP A 72 -16.18 1.11 9.88
CA ASP A 72 -16.75 0.70 11.16
C ASP A 72 -15.98 1.39 12.32
N PRO A 73 -16.33 1.20 13.60
CA PRO A 73 -15.68 1.91 14.71
C PRO A 73 -14.16 1.74 14.81
N TRP A 74 -13.60 0.67 14.24
CA TRP A 74 -12.20 0.26 14.37
C TRP A 74 -11.47 0.12 13.03
N THR A 75 -12.16 0.31 11.90
CA THR A 75 -11.60 0.05 10.58
C THR A 75 -11.82 1.23 9.62
N PHE A 76 -10.75 1.54 8.89
CA PHE A 76 -10.75 2.46 7.75
C PHE A 76 -10.49 1.69 6.47
N ALA A 77 -11.23 2.01 5.40
CA ALA A 77 -10.90 1.61 4.05
C ALA A 77 -10.00 2.71 3.45
N VAL A 78 -8.77 2.33 3.12
CA VAL A 78 -7.75 3.23 2.59
C VAL A 78 -7.55 2.90 1.11
N THR A 79 -7.57 3.93 0.27
CA THR A 79 -7.11 3.86 -1.12
C THR A 79 -6.06 4.93 -1.34
N ALA A 80 -5.01 4.61 -2.09
CA ALA A 80 -3.97 5.58 -2.43
C ALA A 80 -3.47 5.38 -3.85
N ARG A 81 -3.03 6.47 -4.50
CA ARG A 81 -2.41 6.45 -5.83
C ARG A 81 -1.19 7.34 -5.91
N TRP A 82 -0.11 6.83 -6.49
CA TRP A 82 1.07 7.61 -6.88
C TRP A 82 1.06 7.84 -8.38
N MET A 83 1.03 9.10 -8.82
CA MET A 83 1.15 9.46 -10.23
C MET A 83 2.60 9.27 -10.69
N MET A 84 2.77 8.53 -11.78
CA MET A 84 4.07 8.14 -12.33
C MET A 84 4.30 8.86 -13.65
N ASP A 85 4.61 10.16 -13.59
CA ASP A 85 4.85 10.96 -14.79
C ASP A 85 6.01 10.36 -15.62
N GLY A 86 5.76 10.14 -16.91
CA GLY A 86 6.71 9.48 -17.82
C GLY A 86 6.83 7.97 -17.65
N GLY A 87 6.03 7.36 -16.76
CA GLY A 87 6.06 5.94 -16.46
C GLY A 87 7.26 5.50 -15.61
N TYR A 88 7.12 4.32 -15.00
CA TYR A 88 8.13 3.68 -14.16
C TYR A 88 7.97 2.16 -14.18
N THR A 89 9.07 1.42 -14.26
CA THR A 89 9.03 -0.05 -14.16
C THR A 89 9.45 -0.46 -12.75
N LEU A 90 8.49 -0.95 -11.97
CA LEU A 90 8.73 -1.44 -10.62
C LEU A 90 9.65 -2.66 -10.66
N SER A 91 10.76 -2.57 -9.93
CA SER A 91 11.68 -3.66 -9.66
C SER A 91 11.30 -4.38 -8.36
N PRO A 92 11.73 -5.63 -8.15
CA PRO A 92 11.52 -6.33 -6.88
C PRO A 92 12.17 -5.65 -5.66
N HIS A 93 13.10 -4.71 -5.88
CA HIS A 93 13.76 -3.94 -4.82
C HIS A 93 13.01 -2.65 -4.46
N ASP A 94 12.02 -2.25 -5.26
CA ASP A 94 11.16 -1.12 -4.93
C ASP A 94 10.17 -1.54 -3.84
N ALA A 95 9.85 -0.62 -2.94
CA ALA A 95 9.01 -0.90 -1.79
C ALA A 95 8.06 0.25 -1.47
N ILE A 96 6.92 -0.09 -0.89
CA ILE A 96 5.99 0.87 -0.29
C ILE A 96 6.10 0.73 1.22
N SER A 97 6.31 1.84 1.92
CA SER A 97 6.21 1.92 3.37
C SER A 97 5.03 2.80 3.74
N ILE A 98 4.20 2.35 4.68
CA ILE A 98 3.00 3.07 5.13
C ILE A 98 3.02 3.12 6.65
N ASN A 99 3.14 4.31 7.22
CA ASN A 99 3.04 4.51 8.66
C ASN A 99 1.58 4.43 9.08
N ILE A 100 1.28 3.63 10.10
CA ILE A 100 -0.09 3.46 10.59
C ILE A 100 -0.06 3.73 12.09
N ASN A 101 -0.84 4.71 12.53
CA ASN A 101 -1.00 5.08 13.93
C ASN A 101 -2.05 4.19 14.62
N GLY A 102 -1.80 2.88 14.64
CA GLY A 102 -2.64 1.88 15.28
C GLY A 102 -1.88 0.57 15.52
N ASP A 103 -2.52 -0.37 16.23
CA ASP A 103 -1.94 -1.67 16.56
C ASP A 103 -1.86 -2.59 15.34
N LEU A 104 -0.80 -2.44 14.54
CA LEU A 104 -0.55 -3.32 13.41
C LEU A 104 -0.21 -4.75 13.82
N MET A 105 0.27 -4.99 15.04
CA MET A 105 0.63 -6.35 15.46
C MET A 105 -0.61 -7.22 15.63
N ARG A 106 -1.70 -6.65 16.20
CA ARG A 106 -2.99 -7.33 16.30
C ARG A 106 -3.73 -7.38 14.97
N GLU A 107 -3.63 -6.32 14.18
CA GLU A 107 -4.43 -6.15 12.96
C GLU A 107 -3.71 -6.54 11.66
N LEU A 108 -2.49 -7.09 11.73
CA LEU A 108 -1.72 -7.48 10.55
C LEU A 108 -2.50 -8.43 9.64
N SER A 109 -3.28 -9.34 10.22
CA SER A 109 -4.09 -10.28 9.46
C SER A 109 -5.17 -9.58 8.63
N LEU A 110 -5.80 -8.54 9.18
CA LEU A 110 -6.80 -7.71 8.48
C LEU A 110 -6.15 -6.97 7.30
N VAL A 111 -5.03 -6.31 7.58
CA VAL A 111 -4.29 -5.54 6.57
C VAL A 111 -3.81 -6.46 5.45
N LYS A 112 -3.16 -7.58 5.77
CA LYS A 112 -2.65 -8.55 4.78
C LYS A 112 -3.74 -9.11 3.87
N ARG A 113 -4.89 -9.51 4.44
CA ARG A 113 -5.99 -10.11 3.65
C ARG A 113 -6.64 -9.11 2.72
N SER A 114 -6.74 -7.85 3.15
CA SER A 114 -7.37 -6.77 2.39
C SER A 114 -6.44 -6.06 1.42
N PHE A 115 -5.11 -6.15 1.61
CA PHE A 115 -4.16 -5.40 0.80
C PHE A 115 -4.22 -5.79 -0.68
N ARG A 116 -4.37 -4.79 -1.54
CA ARG A 116 -4.35 -4.90 -3.00
C ARG A 116 -3.44 -3.83 -3.56
N VAL A 117 -2.73 -4.18 -4.62
CA VAL A 117 -1.89 -3.26 -5.40
C VAL A 117 -2.12 -3.49 -6.88
N ALA A 118 -2.14 -2.40 -7.66
CA ALA A 118 -2.38 -2.44 -9.08
C ALA A 118 -1.65 -1.31 -9.83
N ALA A 119 -1.15 -1.61 -11.02
CA ALA A 119 -0.60 -0.62 -11.95
C ALA A 119 -1.69 -0.19 -12.95
N ASP A 120 -1.83 1.12 -13.17
CA ASP A 120 -2.68 1.75 -14.19
C ASP A 120 -4.18 1.40 -14.11
N ARG A 121 -4.62 0.92 -12.95
CA ARG A 121 -6.02 0.67 -12.60
C ARG A 121 -6.18 0.77 -11.09
N PHE A 122 -7.35 1.18 -10.63
CA PHE A 122 -7.68 1.08 -9.21
C PHE A 122 -7.99 -0.38 -8.85
N PRO A 123 -7.57 -0.86 -7.66
CA PRO A 123 -8.16 -2.06 -7.07
C PRO A 123 -9.66 -1.84 -6.89
N GLU A 124 -10.51 -2.80 -7.25
CA GLU A 124 -11.96 -2.59 -7.13
C GLU A 124 -12.35 -2.52 -5.64
N GLU A 125 -13.24 -1.61 -5.27
CA GLU A 125 -13.74 -1.47 -3.88
C GLU A 125 -14.39 -2.77 -3.37
N ARG A 126 -15.01 -3.54 -4.28
CA ARG A 126 -15.54 -4.88 -4.02
C ARG A 126 -14.47 -5.89 -3.57
N ASP A 127 -13.20 -5.67 -3.90
CA ASP A 127 -12.09 -6.51 -3.48
C ASP A 127 -11.72 -6.31 -2.00
N LEU A 128 -12.11 -5.17 -1.40
CA LEU A 128 -11.95 -4.89 0.03
C LEU A 128 -13.08 -5.52 0.87
N LEU A 129 -14.27 -5.68 0.29
CA LEU A 129 -15.45 -6.22 0.99
C LEU A 129 -15.45 -7.75 1.08
N LYS A 130 -14.66 -8.44 0.25
CA LYS A 130 -14.52 -9.92 0.26
C LYS A 130 -13.39 -10.42 1.19
N ALA A 131 -12.67 -9.51 1.85
CA ALA A 131 -11.46 -9.79 2.65
C ALA A 131 -11.69 -9.69 4.15
#